data_AF-A0A8T6PH22-F1
#
_entry.id   AF-A0A8T6PH22-F1
#
_cell.length_a   1.000
_cell.length_b   1.000
_cell.length_c   1.000
_cell.angle_alpha   90.00
_cell.angle_beta   90.00
_cell.angle_gamma   90.00
#
_symmetry.space_group_name_H-M   'P 1'
#
loop_
_entity.id
_entity.type
_entity.pdbx_description
1 polymer ?
#
loop_
_entity_poly.entity_id
_entity_poly.type
_entity_poly.pdbx_seq_one_letter_code
_entity_poly.pdbx_strand_id
1 'polypeptide(L)'
;MSKPRRETPAPNVPKIEKCPRCGANVLIGDKRCSNCGYNLMTLEDSVRSLNPLIVGLVTTIIGAAFALAAIGQGDRAQLIFLLIGSAFFIGGGAFVGLSYVMTDRKRPRN
;
A
#
# COMPACT_ATOMS: atom_id res chain seq x y z
N MET A 1 36.81 15.78 -22.43
CA MET A 1 35.58 15.21 -21.85
C MET A 1 34.71 16.31 -21.25
N SER A 2 33.57 16.62 -21.86
CA SER A 2 32.55 17.55 -21.37
C SER A 2 31.72 16.88 -20.27
N LYS A 3 31.64 17.49 -19.08
CA LYS A 3 30.80 17.00 -17.96
C LYS A 3 29.32 17.01 -18.37
N PRO A 4 28.54 15.95 -18.09
CA PRO A 4 27.09 15.98 -18.26
C PRO A 4 26.45 16.95 -17.25
N ARG A 5 25.59 17.85 -17.76
CA ARG A 5 24.79 18.78 -16.95
C ARG A 5 23.70 17.98 -16.24
N ARG A 6 23.72 17.95 -14.90
CA ARG A 6 22.63 17.38 -14.10
C ARG A 6 21.42 18.30 -14.25
N GLU A 7 20.34 17.79 -14.84
CA GLU A 7 19.03 18.42 -14.78
C GLU A 7 18.56 18.41 -13.32
N THR A 8 18.37 19.60 -12.76
CA THR A 8 17.75 19.74 -11.43
C THR A 8 16.29 19.31 -11.55
N PRO A 9 15.76 18.43 -10.68
CA PRO A 9 14.36 18.06 -10.71
C PRO A 9 13.51 19.33 -10.57
N ALA A 10 12.50 19.45 -11.45
CA ALA A 10 11.62 20.60 -11.53
C ALA A 10 11.02 20.95 -10.15
N PRO A 11 10.85 22.25 -9.83
CA PRO A 11 10.27 22.66 -8.56
C PRO A 11 8.90 21.99 -8.37
N ASN A 12 8.71 21.36 -7.21
CA ASN A 12 7.43 20.82 -6.77
C ASN A 12 6.41 21.97 -6.74
N VAL A 13 5.68 22.16 -7.84
CA VAL A 13 4.54 23.07 -7.87
C VAL A 13 3.50 22.46 -6.94
N PRO A 14 3.13 23.12 -5.82
CA PRO A 14 2.13 22.58 -4.92
C PRO A 14 0.84 22.42 -5.70
N LYS A 15 0.36 21.18 -5.78
CA LYS A 15 -0.90 20.88 -6.46
C LYS A 15 -2.03 21.38 -5.56
N ILE A 16 -2.86 22.27 -6.10
CA ILE A 16 -3.99 22.87 -5.38
C ILE A 16 -5.26 22.15 -5.82
N GLU A 17 -6.02 21.65 -4.86
CA GLU A 17 -7.34 21.05 -5.09
C GLU A 17 -8.43 21.89 -4.43
N LYS A 18 -9.68 21.69 -4.83
CA LYS A 18 -10.82 22.34 -4.19
C LYS A 18 -11.43 21.41 -3.16
N CYS A 19 -11.69 21.94 -1.98
CA CYS A 19 -12.36 21.21 -0.93
C CYS A 19 -13.76 20.80 -1.41
N PRO A 20 -14.14 19.51 -1.34
CA PRO A 20 -15.45 19.04 -1.80
C PRO A 20 -16.61 19.57 -0.94
N ARG A 21 -16.33 20.06 0.27
CA ARG A 21 -17.36 20.53 1.20
C ARG A 21 -17.66 22.03 1.11
N CYS A 22 -16.65 22.86 0.90
CA CYS A 22 -16.81 24.33 0.87
C CYS A 22 -16.27 25.01 -0.39
N GLY A 23 -15.64 24.27 -1.30
CA GLY A 23 -15.07 24.80 -2.53
C GLY A 23 -13.78 25.61 -2.35
N ALA A 24 -13.25 25.73 -1.12
CA ALA A 24 -12.01 26.46 -0.85
C ALA A 24 -10.80 25.74 -1.45
N ASN A 25 -9.79 26.53 -1.84
CA ASN A 25 -8.52 25.98 -2.30
C ASN A 25 -7.78 25.33 -1.12
N VAL A 26 -7.39 24.08 -1.29
CA VAL A 26 -6.65 23.27 -0.31
C VAL A 26 -5.40 22.72 -0.99
N LEU A 27 -4.30 22.60 -0.24
CA LEU A 27 -3.08 22.01 -0.80
C LEU A 27 -3.19 20.48 -0.73
N ILE A 28 -2.77 19.79 -1.78
CA ILE A 28 -2.65 18.33 -1.74
C ILE A 28 -1.58 17.96 -0.70
N GLY A 29 -2.02 17.23 0.33
CA GLY A 29 -1.21 16.86 1.49
C GLY A 29 -1.77 17.39 2.82
N ASP A 30 -2.68 18.36 2.77
CA ASP A 30 -3.36 18.83 3.98
C ASP A 30 -4.33 17.77 4.50
N LYS A 31 -4.20 17.40 5.78
CA LYS A 31 -5.09 16.40 6.42
C LYS A 31 -6.50 16.97 6.67
N ARG A 32 -6.61 18.30 6.79
CA ARG A 32 -7.85 19.03 7.07
C ARG A 32 -7.91 20.33 6.30
N CYS A 33 -9.09 20.67 5.82
CA CYS A 33 -9.35 21.96 5.20
C CYS A 33 -9.28 23.08 6.24
N SER A 34 -8.40 24.06 6.01
CA SER A 34 -8.23 25.23 6.90
C SER A 34 -9.45 26.15 6.95
N ASN A 35 -10.36 26.07 5.96
CA ASN A 35 -11.54 26.93 5.89
C ASN A 35 -12.78 26.34 6.60
N CYS A 36 -13.01 25.03 6.46
CA CYS A 36 -14.25 24.39 6.97
C CYS A 36 -14.00 23.22 7.94
N GLY A 37 -12.75 22.86 8.20
CA GLY A 37 -12.39 21.76 9.09
C GLY A 37 -12.67 20.34 8.54
N TYR A 38 -13.05 20.22 7.27
CA TYR A 38 -13.30 18.91 6.65
C TYR A 38 -12.01 18.06 6.59
N ASN A 39 -12.09 16.78 6.98
CA ASN A 39 -10.96 15.86 6.83
C ASN A 39 -10.80 15.48 5.35
N LEU A 40 -9.62 15.77 4.81
CA LEU A 40 -9.24 15.43 3.44
C LEU A 40 -8.44 14.12 3.39
N MET A 41 -8.46 13.34 4.47
CA MET A 41 -7.75 12.06 4.56
C MET A 41 -8.15 11.15 3.40
N THR A 42 -7.14 10.67 2.68
CA THR A 42 -7.34 9.68 1.63
C THR A 42 -7.46 8.29 2.22
N LEU A 43 -8.03 7.37 1.44
CA LEU A 43 -8.10 5.97 1.84
C LEU A 43 -6.67 5.41 2.08
N GLU A 44 -5.71 5.84 1.28
CA GLU A 44 -4.29 5.47 1.43
C GLU A 44 -3.66 5.97 2.73
N ASP A 45 -4.02 7.16 3.22
CA ASP A 45 -3.57 7.64 4.54
C ASP A 45 -4.13 6.78 5.68
N SER A 46 -5.37 6.33 5.54
CA SER A 46 -6.03 5.44 6.49
C SER A 46 -5.33 4.08 6.53
N VAL A 47 -5.00 3.52 5.37
CA VAL A 47 -4.24 2.26 5.24
C VAL A 47 -2.81 2.41 5.76
N ARG A 48 -2.16 3.56 5.52
CA ARG A 48 -0.80 3.85 6.00
C ARG A 48 -0.71 4.05 7.51
N SER A 49 -1.84 4.37 8.16
CA SER A 49 -1.94 4.46 9.62
C SER A 49 -2.08 3.09 10.30
N LEU A 50 -2.28 1.98 9.56
CA LEU A 50 -2.27 0.65 10.17
C LEU A 50 -0.85 0.28 10.61
N ASN A 51 -0.74 -0.27 11.82
CA ASN A 51 0.52 -0.81 12.34
C ASN A 51 0.97 -1.98 11.44
N PRO A 52 2.23 -2.01 10.97
CA PRO A 52 2.74 -3.12 10.17
C PRO A 52 2.60 -4.49 10.87
N LEU A 53 2.59 -4.51 12.20
CA LEU A 53 2.31 -5.74 12.96
C LEU A 53 0.88 -6.26 12.76
N ILE A 54 -0.10 -5.36 12.62
CA ILE A 54 -1.50 -5.76 12.36
C ILE A 54 -1.61 -6.36 10.95
N VAL A 55 -0.96 -5.75 9.97
CA VAL A 55 -0.95 -6.28 8.59
C VAL A 55 -0.29 -7.65 8.55
N GLY A 56 0.85 -7.82 9.21
CA GLY A 56 1.52 -9.12 9.33
C GLY A 56 0.68 -10.17 10.05
N LEU A 57 -0.01 -9.80 11.12
CA LEU A 57 -0.86 -10.71 11.89
C LEU A 57 -2.12 -11.12 11.10
N VAL A 58 -2.74 -10.20 10.37
CA VAL A 58 -3.90 -10.51 9.53
C VAL A 58 -3.50 -11.45 8.38
N THR A 59 -2.37 -11.23 7.73
CA THR A 59 -1.92 -12.13 6.65
C THR A 59 -1.55 -13.51 7.16
N THR A 60 -0.96 -13.64 8.36
CA THR A 60 -0.69 -14.95 8.95
C THR A 60 -1.97 -15.68 9.37
N ILE A 61 -2.96 -14.99 9.94
CA ILE A 61 -4.25 -15.59 10.29
C ILE A 61 -4.97 -16.09 9.04
N ILE A 62 -5.02 -15.29 7.97
CA ILE A 62 -5.65 -15.70 6.70
C ILE A 62 -4.95 -16.93 6.11
N GLY A 63 -3.61 -16.93 6.09
CA GLY A 63 -2.84 -18.09 5.61
C GLY A 63 -3.08 -19.35 6.44
N ALA A 64 -3.10 -19.23 7.78
CA ALA A 64 -3.37 -20.34 8.68
C ALA A 64 -4.79 -20.89 8.52
N ALA A 65 -5.80 -20.02 8.39
CA ALA A 65 -7.18 -20.43 8.13
C ALA A 65 -7.31 -21.22 6.83
N PHE A 66 -6.62 -20.78 5.78
CA PHE A 66 -6.59 -21.48 4.49
C PHE A 66 -5.91 -22.85 4.59
N ALA A 67 -4.78 -22.93 5.32
CA ALA A 67 -4.08 -24.18 5.57
C ALA A 67 -4.95 -25.17 6.37
N LEU A 68 -5.67 -24.70 7.39
CA LEU A 68 -6.59 -25.53 8.17
C LEU A 68 -7.78 -26.01 7.34
N ALA A 69 -8.33 -25.16 6.46
CA ALA A 69 -9.40 -25.53 5.54
C ALA A 69 -8.97 -26.67 4.57
N ALA A 70 -7.68 -26.76 4.24
CA ALA A 70 -7.14 -27.81 3.38
C ALA A 70 -7.06 -29.20 4.07
N ILE A 71 -7.07 -29.28 5.40
CA ILE A 71 -6.95 -30.56 6.14
C ILE A 71 -8.27 -31.38 6.03
N GLY A 72 -9.39 -30.73 5.74
CA GLY A 72 -10.71 -31.38 5.70
C GLY A 72 -11.19 -31.88 4.34
N GLN A 73 -10.46 -31.66 3.25
CA GLN A 73 -10.89 -32.08 1.92
C GLN A 73 -10.04 -33.27 1.42
N GLY A 74 -10.70 -34.31 0.89
CA GLY A 74 -10.05 -35.54 0.43
C GLY A 74 -8.97 -35.34 -0.64
N ASP A 75 -8.24 -36.41 -0.98
CA ASP A 75 -6.99 -36.43 -1.78
C ASP A 75 -6.90 -35.45 -2.96
N ARG A 76 -8.00 -35.23 -3.70
CA ARG A 76 -8.01 -34.34 -4.88
C ARG A 76 -7.97 -32.85 -4.54
N ALA A 77 -8.52 -32.47 -3.40
CA ALA A 77 -8.57 -31.08 -2.98
C ALA A 77 -7.25 -30.61 -2.37
N GLN A 78 -6.52 -31.49 -1.67
CA GLN A 78 -5.16 -31.17 -1.22
C GLN A 78 -4.27 -30.75 -2.39
N LEU A 79 -4.34 -31.46 -3.52
CA LEU A 79 -3.55 -31.11 -4.70
C LEU A 79 -3.89 -29.71 -5.24
N ILE A 80 -5.18 -29.36 -5.29
CA ILE A 80 -5.66 -28.06 -5.78
C ILE A 80 -5.26 -26.94 -4.81
N PHE A 81 -5.44 -27.12 -3.50
CA PHE A 81 -5.02 -26.14 -2.49
C PHE A 81 -3.49 -25.97 -2.46
N LEU A 82 -2.73 -27.03 -2.71
CA LEU A 82 -1.26 -26.97 -2.76
C LEU A 82 -0.77 -26.24 -4.02
N LEU A 83 -1.42 -26.45 -5.18
CA LEU A 83 -1.10 -25.72 -6.42
C LEU A 83 -1.50 -24.23 -6.33
N ILE A 84 -2.69 -23.92 -5.82
CA ILE A 84 -3.14 -22.53 -5.63
C ILE A 84 -2.32 -21.84 -4.54
N GLY A 85 -2.09 -22.52 -3.42
CA GLY A 85 -1.30 -22.02 -2.30
C GLY A 85 0.16 -21.75 -2.68
N SER A 86 0.81 -22.65 -3.42
CA SER A 86 2.18 -22.43 -3.93
C SER A 86 2.23 -21.33 -4.99
N ALA A 87 1.24 -21.23 -5.87
CA ALA A 87 1.14 -20.12 -6.82
C ALA A 87 0.95 -18.77 -6.09
N PHE A 88 0.19 -18.73 -5.01
CA PHE A 88 0.03 -17.52 -4.18
C PHE A 88 1.23 -17.23 -3.27
N PHE A 89 1.95 -18.24 -2.78
CA PHE A 89 3.15 -18.03 -1.97
C PHE A 89 4.34 -17.58 -2.84
N ILE A 90 4.55 -18.23 -3.98
CA ILE A 90 5.62 -17.89 -4.92
C ILE A 90 5.28 -16.60 -5.69
N GLY A 91 4.00 -16.43 -6.09
CA GLY A 91 3.54 -15.24 -6.79
C GLY A 91 3.20 -14.09 -5.85
N GLY A 92 2.25 -14.27 -4.94
CA GLY A 92 1.75 -13.22 -4.03
C GLY A 92 2.69 -12.87 -2.89
N GLY A 93 3.41 -13.83 -2.30
CA GLY A 93 4.38 -13.57 -1.24
C GLY A 93 5.59 -12.76 -1.72
N ALA A 94 6.13 -13.14 -2.88
CA ALA A 94 7.18 -12.36 -3.55
C ALA A 94 6.65 -10.99 -4.02
N PHE A 95 5.42 -10.92 -4.54
CA PHE A 95 4.86 -9.67 -5.04
C PHE A 95 4.51 -8.68 -3.93
N VAL A 96 3.91 -9.13 -2.83
CA VAL A 96 3.61 -8.29 -1.66
C VAL A 96 4.89 -7.90 -0.93
N GLY A 97 5.83 -8.83 -0.72
CA GLY A 97 7.14 -8.52 -0.12
C GLY A 97 7.96 -7.54 -0.97
N LEU A 98 8.05 -7.78 -2.28
CA LEU A 98 8.76 -6.89 -3.21
C LEU A 98 8.05 -5.55 -3.38
N SER A 99 6.71 -5.54 -3.43
CA SER A 99 5.93 -4.29 -3.46
C SER A 99 6.13 -3.49 -2.17
N TYR A 100 6.17 -4.15 -1.01
CA TYR A 100 6.43 -3.49 0.28
C TYR A 100 7.84 -2.88 0.32
N VAL A 101 8.86 -3.64 -0.08
CA VAL A 101 10.26 -3.17 -0.18
C VAL A 101 10.44 -2.05 -1.21
N MET A 102 9.77 -2.14 -2.36
CA MET A 102 9.80 -1.11 -3.40
C MET A 102 9.09 0.18 -2.97
N THR A 103 7.99 0.06 -2.22
CA THR A 103 7.25 1.21 -1.67
C THR A 103 8.07 1.92 -0.58
N ASP A 104 8.87 1.18 0.18
CA ASP A 104 9.76 1.73 1.21
C ASP A 104 10.90 2.57 0.61
N ARG A 105 11.52 2.13 -0.50
CA ARG A 105 12.57 2.88 -1.21
C ARG A 105 12.14 4.24 -1.77
N LYS A 106 10.83 4.45 -1.98
CA LYS A 106 10.28 5.74 -2.46
C LYS A 106 9.98 6.72 -1.34
N ARG A 107 10.25 6.41 -0.06
CA ARG A 107 10.15 7.43 1.00
C ARG A 107 11.41 8.31 0.99
N PRO A 108 11.36 9.57 0.50
CA PRO A 108 12.35 10.54 0.90
C PRO A 108 12.28 10.65 2.43
N ARG A 109 13.43 10.48 3.10
CA ARG A 109 13.59 10.92 4.48
C ARG A 109 13.36 12.43 4.47
N ASN A 110 12.22 12.87 4.98
CA ASN A 110 11.97 14.26 5.29
C ASN A 110 11.96 14.40 6.81
#